data_AF-A0A4Q2J1Z6-F1
#
_entry.id   AF-A0A4Q2J1Z6-F1
#
_cell.length_a   1.000
_cell.length_b   1.000
_cell.length_c   1.000
_cell.angle_alpha   90.00
_cell.angle_beta   90.00
_cell.angle_gamma   90.00
#
_symmetry.space_group_name_H-M   'P 1'
#
loop_
_entity.id
_entity.type
_entity.pdbx_description
1 polymer ?
#
loop_
_entity_poly.entity_id
_entity_poly.type
_entity_poly.pdbx_seq_one_letter_code
_entity_poly.pdbx_strand_id
1 'polypeptide(L)'
;MFDFSKWSDAYIAGAFAGFDRQVVKKGVLRFFKRIAVESDPHKRISRDIFVVIDDELLKMLAAIAPEERFRIGRAASRYVLVHIRGLELGRSEDDPLRIEIGIEAISPAR
;
A
#
# COMPACT_ATOMS: atom_id res chain seq x y z
N MET A 1 21.90 1.71 -9.88
CA MET A 1 21.20 0.60 -9.21
C MET A 1 19.77 1.05 -8.95
N PHE A 2 18.76 0.29 -9.38
CA PHE A 2 17.35 0.65 -9.20
C PHE A 2 16.95 0.51 -7.73
N ASP A 3 16.35 1.55 -7.15
CA ASP A 3 15.97 1.56 -5.74
C ASP A 3 14.56 0.98 -5.55
N PHE A 4 14.51 -0.28 -5.13
CA PHE A 4 13.25 -1.00 -4.87
C PHE A 4 12.39 -0.35 -3.78
N SER A 5 12.99 0.46 -2.89
CA SER A 5 12.21 1.19 -1.89
C SER A 5 11.32 2.28 -2.49
N LYS A 6 11.67 2.76 -3.70
CA LYS A 6 10.95 3.83 -4.42
C LYS A 6 10.04 3.31 -5.54
N TRP A 7 10.18 2.04 -5.94
CA TRP A 7 9.32 1.45 -6.97
C TRP A 7 7.89 1.30 -6.48
N SER A 8 7.74 0.60 -5.35
CA SER A 8 6.43 0.36 -4.73
C SER A 8 5.72 1.67 -4.46
N ASP A 9 6.50 2.67 -4.07
CA ASP A 9 6.05 4.01 -3.82
C ASP A 9 5.36 4.67 -5.03
N ALA A 10 6.00 4.63 -6.20
CA ALA A 10 5.46 5.22 -7.42
C ALA A 10 4.13 4.59 -7.88
N TYR A 11 3.92 3.30 -7.60
CA TYR A 11 2.71 2.58 -8.00
C TYR A 11 1.59 2.63 -6.96
N ILE A 12 1.94 2.53 -5.68
CA ILE A 12 0.97 2.36 -4.60
C ILE A 12 0.48 3.72 -4.09
N ALA A 13 1.29 4.79 -4.17
CA ALA A 13 0.89 6.11 -3.69
C ALA A 13 -0.37 6.65 -4.37
N GLY A 14 -0.61 6.32 -5.64
CA GLY A 14 -1.83 6.70 -6.35
C GLY A 14 -3.11 6.11 -5.75
N ALA A 15 -3.02 4.98 -5.04
CA ALA A 15 -4.18 4.38 -4.36
C ALA A 15 -4.59 5.14 -3.10
N PHE A 16 -3.70 5.95 -2.51
CA PHE A 16 -3.91 6.65 -1.25
C PHE A 16 -3.86 8.17 -1.41
N ALA A 17 -4.49 8.70 -2.46
CA ALA A 17 -4.54 10.14 -2.69
C ALA A 17 -5.07 10.89 -1.45
N GLY A 18 -4.31 11.89 -0.98
CA GLY A 18 -4.63 12.67 0.23
C GLY A 18 -4.29 12.00 1.56
N PHE A 19 -3.54 10.90 1.56
CA PHE A 19 -2.83 10.38 2.72
C PHE A 19 -1.39 10.87 2.72
N ASP A 20 -0.87 11.17 3.89
CA ASP A 20 0.56 11.29 4.12
C ASP A 20 1.22 9.92 4.01
N ARG A 21 2.50 9.90 3.64
CA ARG A 21 3.23 8.68 3.32
C ARG A 21 4.58 8.61 4.02
N GLN A 22 4.89 7.44 4.58
CA GLN A 22 6.16 7.14 5.22
C GLN A 22 6.66 5.76 4.79
N VAL A 23 7.92 5.67 4.34
CA VAL A 23 8.60 4.38 4.17
C VAL A 23 9.10 3.94 5.55
N VAL A 24 8.57 2.84 6.07
CA VAL A 24 8.92 2.35 7.42
C VAL A 24 10.19 1.53 7.38
N LYS A 25 10.26 0.61 6.41
CA LYS A 25 11.43 -0.18 6.05
C LYS A 25 11.28 -0.67 4.62
N LYS A 26 12.29 -1.34 4.07
CA LYS A 26 12.21 -1.97 2.74
C LYS A 26 10.96 -2.85 2.66
N GLY A 27 10.15 -2.65 1.62
CA GLY A 27 8.90 -3.39 1.41
C GLY A 27 7.71 -2.95 2.26
N VAL A 28 7.87 -2.03 3.21
CA VAL A 28 6.77 -1.61 4.10
C VAL A 28 6.52 -0.11 3.96
N LEU A 29 5.35 0.20 3.41
CA LEU A 29 4.86 1.56 3.24
C LEU A 29 3.73 1.82 4.24
N ARG A 30 3.82 2.93 4.97
CA ARG A 30 2.75 3.43 5.82
C ARG A 30 2.10 4.62 5.14
N PHE A 31 0.79 4.55 4.98
CA PHE A 31 -0.07 5.65 4.55
C PHE A 31 -0.93 6.06 5.72
N PHE A 32 -0.97 7.35 6.02
CA PHE A 32 -1.75 7.85 7.14
C PHE A 32 -2.53 9.12 6.83
N LYS A 33 -3.70 9.25 7.44
CA LYS A 33 -4.53 10.45 7.30
C LYS A 33 -5.17 10.81 8.62
N ARG A 34 -5.12 12.10 8.97
CA ARG A 34 -5.85 12.63 10.13
C ARG A 34 -7.28 12.95 9.72
N ILE A 35 -8.24 12.34 10.39
CA ILE A 35 -9.67 12.51 10.12
C ILE A 35 -10.31 13.15 11.34
N ALA A 36 -11.16 14.15 11.13
CA ALA A 36 -11.98 14.73 12.19
C ALA A 36 -13.01 13.71 12.67
N VAL A 37 -13.21 13.63 13.99
CA VAL A 37 -14.26 12.80 14.55
C VAL A 37 -15.56 13.59 14.48
N GLU A 38 -16.61 13.02 13.90
CA GLU A 38 -17.90 13.72 13.76
C GLU A 38 -18.50 14.11 15.12
N SER A 39 -18.32 13.27 16.14
CA SER A 39 -18.80 13.54 17.50
C SER A 39 -17.95 14.53 18.31
N ASP A 40 -16.73 14.84 17.87
CA ASP A 40 -15.85 15.82 18.52
C ASP A 40 -14.97 16.56 17.48
N PRO A 41 -15.30 17.83 17.16
CA PRO A 41 -14.60 18.61 16.15
C PRO A 41 -13.15 18.97 16.52
N HIS A 42 -12.75 18.83 17.80
CA HIS A 42 -11.37 19.02 18.25
C HIS A 42 -10.57 17.71 18.22
N LYS A 43 -11.24 16.56 18.22
CA LYS A 43 -10.58 15.26 18.11
C LYS A 43 -10.22 14.94 16.65
N ARG A 44 -9.01 14.42 16.47
CA ARG A 44 -8.52 13.89 15.20
C ARG A 44 -8.05 12.47 15.42
N ILE A 45 -8.54 11.52 14.62
CA ILE A 45 -8.04 10.15 14.59
C ILE A 45 -7.06 10.01 13.43
N SER A 46 -5.91 9.37 13.67
CA SER A 46 -5.00 9.00 12.59
C SER A 46 -5.42 7.62 12.08
N ARG A 47 -5.71 7.53 10.78
CA ARG A 47 -5.91 6.25 10.11
C ARG A 47 -4.60 5.81 9.53
N ASP A 48 -4.10 4.69 10.02
CA ASP A 48 -2.86 4.08 9.57
C ASP A 48 -3.16 2.87 8.70
N ILE A 49 -2.54 2.85 7.51
CA ILE A 49 -2.61 1.75 6.57
C ILE A 49 -1.19 1.34 6.22
N PHE A 50 -0.83 0.10 6.51
CA PHE A 50 0.44 -0.50 6.15
C PHE A 50 0.27 -1.38 4.93
N VAL A 51 0.99 -1.06 3.87
CA VAL A 51 1.15 -1.94 2.72
C VAL A 51 2.48 -2.66 2.86
N VAL A 52 2.42 -3.97 2.99
CA VAL A 52 3.57 -4.85 3.19
C VAL A 52 3.76 -5.69 1.94
N ILE A 53 4.88 -5.47 1.28
CA ILE A 53 5.31 -6.25 0.11
C ILE A 53 6.23 -7.35 0.62
N ASP A 54 5.92 -8.57 0.25
CA ASP A 54 6.69 -9.74 0.62
C ASP A 54 8.13 -9.67 0.07
N ASP A 55 9.08 -10.23 0.84
CA ASP A 55 10.50 -10.26 0.50
C ASP A 55 10.82 -11.06 -0.76
N GLU A 56 10.08 -12.13 -1.04
CA GLU A 56 10.19 -12.95 -2.24
C GLU A 56 9.77 -12.14 -3.48
N LEU A 57 8.63 -11.45 -3.40
CA LEU A 57 8.22 -10.50 -4.44
C LEU A 57 9.27 -9.41 -4.68
N LEU A 58 9.86 -8.85 -3.61
CA LEU A 58 10.94 -7.86 -3.76
C LEU A 58 12.18 -8.44 -4.45
N LYS A 59 12.55 -9.70 -4.16
CA LYS A 59 13.66 -10.40 -4.83
C LYS A 59 13.34 -10.65 -6.29
N MET A 60 12.14 -11.11 -6.60
CA MET A 60 11.69 -11.34 -7.98
C MET A 60 11.72 -10.04 -8.79
N LEU A 61 11.20 -8.95 -8.23
CA LEU A 61 11.25 -7.62 -8.85
C LEU A 61 12.68 -7.16 -9.15
N ALA A 62 13.65 -7.57 -8.34
CA ALA A 62 15.06 -7.28 -8.56
C ALA A 62 15.70 -8.03 -9.72
N ALA A 63 15.19 -9.22 -10.04
CA ALA A 63 15.74 -10.11 -11.04
C ALA A 63 15.14 -9.92 -12.45
N ILE A 64 13.93 -9.35 -12.56
CA ILE A 64 13.19 -9.25 -13.83
C ILE A 64 13.49 -7.97 -14.63
N ALA A 65 13.13 -7.94 -15.91
CA ALA A 65 13.29 -6.79 -16.79
C ALA A 65 12.36 -5.62 -16.39
N PRO A 66 12.74 -4.34 -16.68
CA PRO A 66 11.95 -3.18 -16.31
C PRO A 66 10.47 -3.27 -16.74
N GLU A 67 10.19 -3.73 -17.96
CA GLU A 67 8.86 -3.85 -18.55
C GLU A 67 7.95 -4.77 -17.72
N GLU A 68 8.48 -5.89 -17.24
CA GLU A 68 7.77 -6.82 -16.38
C GLU A 68 7.51 -6.23 -14.99
N ARG A 69 8.42 -5.39 -14.48
CA ARG A 69 8.20 -4.62 -13.24
C ARG A 69 7.04 -3.66 -13.37
N PHE A 70 6.86 -2.99 -14.52
CA PHE A 70 5.71 -2.11 -14.75
C PHE A 70 4.39 -2.90 -14.70
N ARG A 71 4.35 -4.11 -15.28
CA ARG A 71 3.17 -4.98 -15.26
C ARG A 71 2.81 -5.40 -13.83
N ILE A 72 3.80 -5.86 -13.07
CA ILE A 72 3.63 -6.25 -11.66
C ILE A 72 3.22 -5.06 -10.80
N GLY A 73 3.83 -3.88 -11.01
CA GLY A 73 3.51 -2.67 -10.26
C GLY A 73 2.06 -2.26 -10.45
N ARG A 74 1.56 -2.31 -11.69
CA ARG A 74 0.13 -2.08 -11.99
C ARG A 74 -0.78 -3.13 -11.33
N ALA A 75 -0.39 -4.40 -11.31
CA ALA A 75 -1.16 -5.44 -10.64
C ALA A 75 -1.24 -5.19 -9.13
N ALA A 76 -0.10 -4.86 -8.50
CA ALA A 76 -0.02 -4.50 -7.08
C ALA A 76 -0.89 -3.28 -6.75
N SER A 77 -0.86 -2.21 -7.55
CA SER A 77 -1.75 -1.05 -7.37
C SER A 77 -3.22 -1.44 -7.44
N ARG A 78 -3.61 -2.27 -8.41
CA ARG A 78 -5.00 -2.74 -8.54
C ARG A 78 -5.44 -3.56 -7.34
N TYR A 79 -4.57 -4.46 -6.88
CA TYR A 79 -4.82 -5.26 -5.68
C TYR A 79 -5.09 -4.35 -4.47
N VAL A 80 -4.21 -3.38 -4.21
CA VAL A 80 -4.41 -2.39 -3.14
C VAL A 80 -5.71 -1.60 -3.31
N LEU A 81 -5.97 -1.10 -4.52
CA LEU A 81 -7.19 -0.33 -4.82
C LEU A 81 -8.48 -1.12 -4.54
N VAL A 82 -8.49 -2.42 -4.83
CA VAL A 82 -9.64 -3.29 -4.52
C VAL A 82 -9.81 -3.45 -3.02
N HIS A 83 -8.71 -3.65 -2.27
CA HIS A 83 -8.76 -3.83 -0.82
C HIS A 83 -9.21 -2.57 -0.09
N ILE A 84 -8.87 -1.38 -0.59
CA ILE A 84 -9.29 -0.12 0.05
C ILE A 84 -10.70 0.32 -0.32
N ARG A 85 -11.20 0.00 -1.53
CA ARG A 85 -12.54 0.40 -1.99
C ARG A 85 -13.67 -0.21 -1.14
N GLY A 86 -13.40 -1.32 -0.47
CA GLY A 86 -14.33 -1.98 0.44
C GLY A 86 -14.27 -1.49 1.89
N LEU A 87 -13.38 -0.57 2.23
CA LEU A 87 -13.18 -0.15 3.62
C LEU A 87 -13.95 1.14 3.92
N GLU A 88 -14.92 1.03 4.83
CA GLU A 88 -15.53 2.21 5.46
C GLU A 88 -14.52 2.85 6.42
N LEU A 89 -13.69 3.75 5.89
CA LEU A 89 -12.65 4.46 6.65
C LEU A 89 -13.19 5.34 7.81
N GLY A 90 -14.53 5.43 7.96
CA GLY A 90 -15.23 6.27 8.93
C GLY A 90 -15.53 5.63 10.30
N ARG A 91 -15.51 4.29 10.44
CA ARG A 91 -15.86 3.65 11.74
C ARG A 91 -14.62 3.31 12.54
N SER A 92 -14.40 4.08 13.59
CA SER A 92 -13.20 4.03 14.44
C SER A 92 -13.40 2.98 15.51
N GLU A 93 -12.76 1.82 15.35
CA GLU A 93 -12.26 1.01 16.47
C GLU A 93 -11.12 0.10 15.95
N ASP A 94 -9.91 0.44 16.42
CA ASP A 94 -8.91 -0.46 17.01
C ASP A 94 -7.67 -1.03 16.32
N ASP A 95 -7.49 -1.09 15.00
CA ASP A 95 -6.17 -1.52 14.49
C ASP A 95 -5.74 -0.86 13.18
N PRO A 96 -4.42 -0.63 12.98
CA PRO A 96 -3.91 -0.20 11.70
C PRO A 96 -4.20 -1.26 10.64
N LEU A 97 -4.77 -0.84 9.52
CA LEU A 97 -5.05 -1.76 8.43
C LEU A 97 -3.74 -2.26 7.84
N ARG A 98 -3.65 -3.56 7.58
CA ARG A 98 -2.51 -4.16 6.90
C ARG A 98 -2.95 -4.84 5.61
N ILE A 99 -2.31 -4.46 4.50
CA ILE A 99 -2.52 -5.05 3.17
C ILE A 99 -1.21 -5.72 2.78
N GLU A 100 -1.24 -7.05 2.65
CA GLU A 100 -0.07 -7.83 2.26
C GLU A 100 -0.11 -8.13 0.76
N ILE A 101 1.00 -7.85 0.06
CA ILE A 101 1.16 -8.08 -1.37
C ILE A 101 2.25 -9.14 -1.53
N GLY A 102 1.82 -10.38 -1.76
CA GLY A 102 2.69 -11.50 -2.14
C GLY A 102 2.62 -11.83 -3.62
N ILE A 103 3.46 -12.76 -4.07
CA ILE A 103 3.51 -13.21 -5.47
C ILE A 103 2.13 -13.73 -5.95
N GLU A 104 1.42 -14.48 -5.10
CA GLU A 104 0.10 -15.03 -5.43
C GLU A 104 -0.95 -13.93 -5.70
N ALA A 105 -0.85 -12.80 -5.02
CA ALA A 105 -1.78 -11.67 -5.14
C ALA A 105 -1.68 -10.94 -6.49
N ILE A 106 -0.54 -11.07 -7.18
CA ILE A 106 -0.21 -10.33 -8.41
C ILE A 106 0.08 -11.24 -9.60
N SER A 107 0.15 -12.55 -9.37
CA SER A 107 0.25 -13.56 -10.42
C SER A 107 -1.16 -13.82 -10.94
N PRO A 108 -1.47 -13.57 -12.23
CA PRO A 108 -2.71 -14.09 -12.77
C PRO A 108 -2.63 -15.61 -12.66
N ALA A 109 -3.66 -16.23 -12.08
CA ALA A 109 -3.78 -17.68 -12.05
C ALA A 109 -3.47 -18.22 -13.45
N ARG A 110 -2.51 -19.16 -13.51
CA ARG A 110 -2.13 -19.85 -14.75
C ARG A 110 -3.33 -20.55 -15.36
#